data_AF-A0A8D8Z909-F1
#
_entry.id   AF-A0A8D8Z909-F1
#
_cell.length_a   1.000
_cell.length_b   1.000
_cell.length_c   1.000
_cell.angle_alpha   90.00
_cell.angle_beta   90.00
_cell.angle_gamma   90.00
#
_symmetry.space_group_name_H-M   'P 1'
#
loop_
_entity.id
_entity.type
_entity.pdbx_description
1 polymer ?
#
loop_
_entity_poly.entity_id
_entity_poly.type
_entity_poly.pdbx_seq_one_letter_code
_entity_poly.pdbx_strand_id
1 'polypeptide(L)'
;MNTLHVPTPQPLSGRTLPVPYVLVGDEAFQLSENLMKPFSGLHVKGSKERVFNYRLCRARRISENAFGILSSSFRVLRKSMLLNPDVATTVTLATIHLHNYLRKTPSRTVYCPSEMFDKECTDSGDVVPGLWRHDSAASQLSNIPRLPRRSSSEAQKLRNEFAEYFCTPQGELHFQYNK
;
A
#
# COMPACT_ATOMS: atom_id res chain seq x y z
N MET A 1 -14.08 0.54 -21.09
CA MET A 1 -13.27 1.77 -21.27
C MET A 1 -12.38 1.96 -20.05
N ASN A 2 -11.11 2.32 -20.24
CA ASN A 2 -10.13 2.50 -19.16
C ASN A 2 -10.31 3.86 -18.48
N THR A 3 -11.25 3.94 -17.54
CA THR A 3 -11.58 5.18 -16.80
C THR A 3 -10.46 5.65 -15.88
N LEU A 4 -9.53 4.77 -15.51
CA LEU A 4 -8.40 5.07 -14.62
C LEU A 4 -7.15 5.54 -15.37
N HIS A 5 -7.18 5.60 -16.71
CA HIS A 5 -6.02 5.95 -17.55
C HIS A 5 -4.74 5.20 -17.18
N VAL A 6 -4.87 3.96 -16.68
CA VAL A 6 -3.71 3.13 -16.37
C VAL A 6 -3.01 2.70 -17.66
N PRO A 7 -1.67 2.60 -17.68
CA PRO A 7 -0.96 2.15 -18.87
C PRO A 7 -1.39 0.74 -19.28
N THR A 8 -1.19 0.42 -20.57
CA THR A 8 -1.47 -0.92 -21.08
C THR A 8 -0.61 -1.98 -20.37
N PRO A 9 -1.11 -3.22 -20.20
CA PRO A 9 -0.33 -4.30 -19.61
C PRO A 9 1.03 -4.50 -20.29
N GLN A 10 2.07 -4.75 -19.48
CA GLN A 10 3.42 -5.01 -19.95
C GLN A 10 4.02 -6.21 -19.21
N PRO A 11 4.89 -7.01 -19.85
CA PRO A 11 5.58 -8.08 -19.15
C PRO A 11 6.52 -7.54 -18.07
N LEU A 12 6.64 -8.27 -16.96
CA LEU A 12 7.67 -8.01 -15.96
C LEU A 12 9.06 -8.35 -16.53
N SER A 13 10.11 -7.76 -15.96
CA SER A 13 11.49 -8.02 -16.40
C SER A 13 11.81 -9.52 -16.40
N GLY A 14 12.21 -10.05 -17.55
CA GLY A 14 12.50 -11.49 -17.70
C GLY A 14 11.27 -12.42 -17.74
N ARG A 15 10.05 -11.86 -17.82
CA ARG A 15 8.79 -12.60 -17.99
C ARG A 15 8.19 -12.29 -19.36
N THR A 16 7.29 -13.15 -19.84
CA THR A 16 6.63 -13.01 -21.15
C THR A 16 5.15 -12.67 -21.05
N LEU A 17 4.50 -13.03 -19.93
CA LEU A 17 3.08 -12.76 -19.72
C LEU A 17 2.88 -11.25 -19.44
N PRO A 18 2.11 -10.52 -20.27
CA PRO A 18 1.77 -9.13 -19.96
C PRO A 18 0.90 -9.07 -18.71
N VAL A 19 1.30 -8.25 -17.74
CA VAL A 19 0.53 -8.00 -16.51
C VAL A 19 0.05 -6.55 -16.48
N PRO A 20 -1.16 -6.28 -15.98
CA PRO A 20 -1.64 -4.91 -15.85
C PRO A 20 -0.93 -4.18 -14.70
N TYR A 21 -1.03 -2.86 -14.72
CA TYR A 21 -0.78 -2.06 -13.52
C TYR A 21 -1.91 -2.27 -12.52
N VAL A 22 -1.54 -2.43 -11.25
CA VAL A 22 -2.45 -2.85 -10.17
C VAL A 22 -2.44 -1.88 -9.00
N LEU A 23 -3.61 -1.69 -8.42
CA LEU A 23 -3.77 -1.12 -7.09
C LEU A 23 -3.45 -2.19 -6.04
N VAL A 24 -2.91 -1.74 -4.92
CA VAL A 24 -2.58 -2.63 -3.80
C VAL A 24 -3.68 -2.52 -2.74
N GLY A 25 -4.44 -3.59 -2.57
CA GLY A 25 -5.51 -3.70 -1.58
C GLY A 25 -5.11 -4.51 -0.34
N ASP A 26 -5.91 -4.35 0.71
CA ASP A 26 -5.91 -5.25 1.86
C ASP A 26 -6.77 -6.51 1.61
N GLU A 27 -6.90 -7.33 2.66
CA GLU A 27 -7.68 -8.56 2.62
C GLU A 27 -9.21 -8.34 2.53
N ALA A 28 -9.71 -7.14 2.82
CA ALA A 28 -11.14 -6.83 2.72
C ALA A 28 -11.58 -6.61 1.27
N PHE A 29 -10.69 -6.14 0.39
CA PHE A 29 -10.99 -5.96 -1.03
C PHE A 29 -11.05 -7.29 -1.79
N GLN A 30 -11.71 -7.27 -2.96
CA GLN A 30 -11.80 -8.39 -3.88
C GLN A 30 -10.59 -8.43 -4.81
N LEU A 31 -9.96 -9.60 -4.98
CA LEU A 31 -8.92 -9.79 -6.00
C LEU A 31 -9.53 -9.59 -7.40
N SER A 32 -8.95 -8.69 -8.18
CA SER A 32 -9.32 -8.43 -9.58
C SER A 32 -8.06 -8.21 -10.42
N GLU A 33 -8.21 -8.07 -11.73
CA GLU A 33 -7.07 -7.88 -12.63
C GLU A 33 -6.27 -6.60 -12.30
N ASN A 34 -6.94 -5.53 -11.84
CA ASN A 34 -6.30 -4.27 -11.45
C ASN A 34 -6.22 -4.05 -9.94
N LEU A 35 -6.56 -5.03 -9.10
CA LEU A 35 -6.43 -4.94 -7.64
C LEU A 35 -5.83 -6.22 -7.08
N MET A 36 -4.61 -6.11 -6.55
CA MET A 36 -3.91 -7.20 -5.88
C MET A 36 -4.15 -7.17 -4.38
N LYS A 37 -4.44 -8.33 -3.81
CA LYS A 37 -4.59 -8.55 -2.36
C LYS A 37 -3.73 -9.74 -1.91
N PRO A 38 -3.42 -9.84 -0.61
CA PRO A 38 -2.64 -10.96 -0.07
C PRO A 38 -3.26 -12.32 -0.42
N PHE A 39 -2.42 -13.35 -0.50
CA PHE A 39 -2.87 -14.73 -0.36
C PHE A 39 -3.48 -14.92 1.03
N SER A 40 -4.62 -15.61 1.06
CA SER A 40 -5.37 -15.90 2.28
C SER A 40 -4.77 -17.08 3.02
N GLY A 41 -4.80 -17.03 4.35
CA GLY A 41 -4.34 -18.11 5.20
C GLY A 41 -2.89 -17.91 5.67
N LEU A 42 -2.40 -18.92 6.38
CA LEU A 42 -1.04 -18.95 6.88
C LEU A 42 -0.14 -19.67 5.88
N HIS A 43 1.00 -19.05 5.58
CA HIS A 43 1.98 -19.58 4.65
C HIS A 43 3.31 -19.77 5.36
N VAL A 44 3.99 -20.87 5.04
CA VAL A 44 5.29 -21.21 5.63
C VAL A 44 6.32 -20.14 5.26
N LYS A 45 7.21 -19.83 6.19
CA LYS A 45 8.32 -18.90 5.96
C LYS A 45 9.15 -19.32 4.74
N GLY A 46 9.46 -18.36 3.86
CA GLY A 46 10.18 -18.62 2.61
C GLY A 46 9.31 -19.12 1.44
N SER A 47 8.03 -19.44 1.67
CA SER A 47 7.12 -19.77 0.56
C SER A 47 6.86 -18.57 -0.35
N LYS A 48 6.52 -18.85 -1.61
CA LYS A 48 6.15 -17.85 -2.61
C LYS A 48 5.02 -16.93 -2.12
N GLU A 49 3.99 -17.52 -1.52
CA GLU A 49 2.83 -16.79 -1.00
C GLU A 49 3.22 -15.87 0.16
N ARG A 50 4.11 -16.33 1.05
CA ARG A 50 4.65 -15.52 2.14
C ARG A 50 5.47 -14.33 1.61
N VAL A 51 6.35 -14.59 0.65
CA VAL A 51 7.15 -13.56 -0.02
C VAL A 51 6.25 -12.54 -0.70
N PHE A 52 5.26 -12.99 -1.47
CA PHE A 52 4.29 -12.09 -2.11
C PHE A 52 3.54 -11.23 -1.08
N ASN A 53 3.02 -11.84 0.00
CA ASN A 53 2.31 -11.11 1.04
C ASN A 53 3.22 -10.06 1.70
N TYR A 54 4.47 -10.41 1.99
CA TYR A 54 5.47 -9.45 2.50
C TYR A 54 5.69 -8.29 1.53
N ARG A 55 5.91 -8.57 0.24
CA ARG A 55 6.13 -7.58 -0.82
C ARG A 55 4.92 -6.65 -0.98
N LEU A 56 3.71 -7.19 -0.90
CA LEU A 56 2.47 -6.42 -0.97
C LEU A 56 2.29 -5.50 0.24
N CYS A 57 2.54 -6.00 1.46
CA CYS A 57 2.56 -5.18 2.67
C CYS A 57 3.62 -4.08 2.60
N ARG A 58 4.81 -4.39 2.07
CA ARG A 58 5.89 -3.41 1.86
C ARG A 58 5.46 -2.30 0.90
N ALA A 59 4.77 -2.62 -0.19
CA ALA A 59 4.22 -1.62 -1.10
C ALA A 59 3.15 -0.74 -0.42
N ARG A 60 2.24 -1.33 0.37
CA ARG A 60 1.21 -0.59 1.12
C ARG A 60 1.78 0.42 2.10
N ARG A 61 2.89 0.09 2.77
CA ARG A 61 3.52 0.96 3.78
C ARG A 61 3.79 2.36 3.27
N ILE A 62 4.06 2.56 1.98
CA ILE A 62 4.26 3.88 1.40
C ILE A 62 2.98 4.73 1.56
N SER A 63 1.84 4.19 1.14
CA SER A 63 0.55 4.87 1.26
C SER A 63 0.10 5.03 2.72
N GLU A 64 0.37 4.05 3.58
CA GLU A 64 0.06 4.10 5.01
C GLU A 64 0.87 5.19 5.72
N ASN A 65 2.15 5.34 5.41
CA ASN A 65 2.98 6.41 5.96
C ASN A 65 2.46 7.79 5.54
N ALA A 66 2.16 7.97 4.25
CA ALA A 66 1.63 9.24 3.75
C ALA A 66 0.30 9.62 4.44
N PHE A 67 -0.64 8.67 4.53
CA PHE A 67 -1.91 8.89 5.21
C PHE A 67 -1.73 9.09 6.72
N GLY A 68 -0.84 8.32 7.35
CA GLY A 68 -0.49 8.44 8.76
C GLY A 68 -0.04 9.85 9.13
N ILE A 69 0.91 10.40 8.37
CA ILE A 69 1.41 11.77 8.51
C ILE A 69 0.29 12.78 8.31
N LEU A 70 -0.47 12.65 7.20
CA LEU A 70 -1.61 13.51 6.91
C LEU A 70 -2.61 13.53 8.07
N SER A 71 -2.96 12.36 8.62
CA SER A 71 -3.91 12.23 9.72
C SER A 71 -3.37 12.76 11.06
N SER A 72 -2.07 12.61 11.31
CA SER A 72 -1.42 13.18 12.49
C SER A 72 -1.43 14.71 12.42
N SER A 73 -1.09 15.31 11.28
CA SER A 73 -1.12 16.76 11.11
C SER A 73 -2.53 17.34 11.01
N PHE A 74 -3.41 16.70 10.22
CA PHE A 74 -4.76 17.16 9.92
C PHE A 74 -5.78 16.25 10.59
N ARG A 75 -6.11 16.57 11.84
CA ARG A 75 -6.98 15.75 12.70
C ARG A 75 -8.37 15.47 12.11
N VAL A 76 -8.82 16.24 11.13
CA VAL A 76 -10.06 16.01 10.36
C VAL A 76 -10.08 14.63 9.68
N LEU A 77 -8.91 14.06 9.35
CA LEU A 77 -8.78 12.74 8.72
C LEU A 77 -8.79 11.56 9.71
N ARG A 78 -8.74 11.81 11.03
CA ARG A 78 -8.65 10.75 12.05
C ARG A 78 -9.97 10.04 12.34
N LYS A 79 -11.08 10.64 11.92
CA LYS A 79 -12.44 10.13 12.14
C LYS A 79 -13.24 10.18 10.84
N SER A 80 -14.32 9.41 10.81
CA SER A 80 -15.31 9.53 9.74
C SER A 80 -15.76 10.99 9.63
N MET A 81 -15.70 11.53 8.41
CA MET A 81 -16.21 12.87 8.13
C MET A 81 -17.74 12.79 8.03
N LEU A 82 -18.44 13.47 8.92
CA LEU A 82 -19.90 13.66 8.82
C LEU A 82 -20.22 14.76 7.79
N LEU A 83 -19.70 14.60 6.58
CA LEU A 83 -19.81 15.53 5.46
C LEU A 83 -20.35 14.77 4.25
N ASN A 84 -21.00 15.48 3.33
CA ASN A 84 -21.32 14.91 2.03
C ASN A 84 -20.04 14.52 1.27
N PRO A 85 -20.06 13.45 0.44
CA PRO A 85 -18.87 12.93 -0.24
C PRO A 85 -18.08 13.97 -1.02
N ASP A 86 -18.75 14.92 -1.69
CA ASP A 86 -18.09 15.98 -2.47
C ASP A 86 -17.31 16.95 -1.56
N VAL A 87 -17.87 17.28 -0.40
CA VAL A 87 -17.23 18.14 0.59
C VAL A 87 -16.07 17.39 1.26
N ALA A 88 -16.27 16.12 1.63
CA ALA A 88 -15.20 15.27 2.17
C ALA A 88 -14.03 15.12 1.18
N THR A 89 -14.33 15.00 -0.12
CA THR A 89 -13.34 14.99 -1.20
C THR A 89 -12.58 16.31 -1.23
N THR A 90 -13.28 17.44 -1.18
CA THR A 90 -12.67 18.78 -1.16
C THR A 90 -11.74 18.97 0.05
N VAL A 91 -12.18 18.57 1.24
CA VAL A 91 -11.35 18.62 2.47
C VAL A 91 -10.11 17.75 2.30
N THR A 92 -10.26 16.52 1.80
CA THR A 92 -9.16 15.60 1.57
C THR A 92 -8.14 16.20 0.60
N LEU A 93 -8.59 16.72 -0.55
CA LEU A 93 -7.71 17.38 -1.53
C LEU A 93 -7.02 18.60 -0.93
N ALA A 94 -7.72 19.45 -0.17
CA ALA A 94 -7.13 20.59 0.52
C ALA A 94 -6.01 20.16 1.50
N THR A 95 -6.21 19.09 2.27
CA THR A 95 -5.16 18.57 3.16
C THR A 95 -3.95 18.05 2.39
N ILE A 96 -4.15 17.40 1.25
CA ILE A 96 -3.08 16.92 0.36
C ILE A 96 -2.31 18.11 -0.24
N HIS A 97 -3.01 19.14 -0.70
CA HIS A 97 -2.39 20.36 -1.24
C HIS A 97 -1.53 21.05 -0.18
N LEU A 98 -2.05 21.21 1.04
CA LEU A 98 -1.31 21.83 2.13
C LEU A 98 -0.11 20.99 2.56
N HIS A 99 -0.25 19.67 2.65
CA HIS A 99 0.86 18.76 2.89
C HIS A 99 1.98 18.93 1.86
N ASN A 100 1.63 18.93 0.57
CA ASN A 100 2.58 19.11 -0.52
C ASN A 100 3.28 20.47 -0.46
N TYR A 101 2.55 21.53 -0.11
CA TYR A 101 3.11 22.87 0.09
C TYR A 101 4.10 22.91 1.26
N LEU A 102 3.71 22.38 2.43
CA LEU A 102 4.57 22.35 3.63
C LEU A 102 5.83 21.49 3.42
N ARG A 103 5.74 20.42 2.62
CA ARG A 103 6.88 19.57 2.24
C ARG A 103 7.85 20.24 1.26
N LYS A 104 7.40 21.22 0.48
CA LYS A 104 8.19 21.96 -0.52
C LYS A 104 8.78 23.28 0.01
N THR A 105 8.42 23.67 1.23
CA THR A 105 8.87 24.93 1.85
C THR A 105 9.90 24.68 2.96
N PRO A 106 10.56 25.73 3.48
CA PRO A 106 11.50 25.60 4.61
C PRO A 106 10.87 24.96 5.87
N SER A 107 9.54 24.98 5.99
CA SER A 107 8.80 24.33 7.06
C SER A 107 8.87 22.79 7.05
N ARG A 108 9.44 22.17 6.00
CA ARG A 108 9.49 20.70 5.83
C ARG A 108 9.98 19.95 7.07
N THR A 109 11.04 20.43 7.72
CA THR A 109 11.65 19.74 8.87
C THR A 109 10.82 19.87 10.14
N VAL A 110 10.08 20.96 10.29
CA VAL A 110 9.14 21.17 11.41
C VAL A 110 7.86 20.38 11.18
N TYR A 111 7.33 20.43 9.96
CA TYR A 111 6.08 19.77 9.59
C TYR A 111 6.20 18.24 9.58
N CYS A 112 7.28 17.72 8.99
CA CYS A 112 7.46 16.28 8.79
C CYS A 112 8.95 15.90 8.91
N PRO A 113 9.48 15.84 10.15
CA PRO A 113 10.86 15.43 10.40
C PRO A 113 11.12 13.99 9.93
N SER A 114 12.40 13.61 9.79
CA SER A 114 12.81 12.30 9.24
C SER A 114 12.28 11.12 10.07
N GLU A 115 12.17 11.33 11.37
CA GLU A 115 11.66 10.39 12.38
C GLU A 115 10.15 10.16 12.25
N MET A 116 9.45 11.03 11.52
CA MET A 116 8.03 10.88 11.27
C MET A 116 7.72 9.75 10.28
N PHE A 117 8.70 9.20 9.56
CA PHE A 117 8.48 8.12 8.59
C PHE A 117 8.87 6.77 9.17
N ASP A 118 8.15 5.71 8.78
CA ASP A 118 8.69 4.36 8.93
C ASP A 118 9.97 4.25 8.10
N LYS A 119 11.05 3.76 8.71
CA LYS A 119 12.31 3.49 8.03
C LYS A 119 12.46 2.00 7.85
N GLU A 120 12.91 1.57 6.67
CA GLU A 120 13.24 0.17 6.42
C GLU A 120 14.76 0.03 6.28
N CYS A 121 15.33 -0.92 7.02
CA CYS A 121 16.71 -1.33 6.83
C CYS A 121 16.82 -2.05 5.49
N THR A 122 17.63 -1.54 4.56
CA THR A 122 17.83 -2.14 3.23
C THR A 122 18.52 -3.50 3.30
N ASP A 123 19.20 -3.81 4.40
CA ASP A 123 19.98 -5.04 4.51
C ASP A 123 19.17 -6.17 5.15
N SER A 124 18.37 -5.85 6.18
CA SER A 124 17.57 -6.84 6.89
C SER A 124 16.09 -6.82 6.50
N GLY A 125 15.61 -5.76 5.85
CA GLY A 125 14.18 -5.51 5.60
C GLY A 125 13.37 -5.22 6.87
N ASP A 126 14.03 -4.97 8.01
CA ASP A 126 13.36 -4.63 9.26
C ASP A 126 12.84 -3.21 9.25
N VAL A 127 11.74 -2.99 9.96
CA VAL A 127 11.02 -1.72 9.98
C VAL A 127 11.20 -1.05 11.32
N VAL A 128 11.74 0.16 11.30
CA VAL A 128 11.69 1.08 12.43
C VAL A 128 10.41 1.90 12.29
N PRO A 129 9.44 1.77 13.22
CA PRO A 129 8.20 2.54 13.19
C PRO A 129 8.46 4.06 13.28
N GLY A 130 7.76 4.84 12.47
CA GLY A 130 7.81 6.31 12.54
C GLY A 130 6.96 6.89 13.67
N LEU A 131 7.30 8.12 14.11
CA LEU A 131 6.61 8.80 15.22
C LEU A 131 5.11 9.02 14.99
N TRP A 132 4.65 9.05 13.73
CA TRP A 132 3.23 9.17 13.41
C TRP A 132 2.38 8.05 14.02
N ARG A 133 2.98 6.88 14.28
CA ARG A 133 2.32 5.72 14.90
C ARG A 133 2.14 5.88 16.41
N HIS A 134 2.90 6.77 17.05
CA HIS A 134 2.81 7.02 18.49
C HIS A 134 1.72 8.01 18.87
N ASP A 135 1.16 8.74 17.90
CA ASP A 135 0.02 9.62 18.09
C ASP A 135 -1.22 8.77 18.45
N SER A 136 -1.40 8.56 19.76
CA SER A 136 -2.21 7.51 20.38
C SER A 136 -3.71 7.76 20.29
N ALA A 137 -4.12 8.85 19.64
CA ALA A 137 -5.49 9.02 19.17
C ALA A 137 -5.69 8.11 17.96
N ALA A 138 -5.80 6.81 18.24
CA ALA A 138 -6.06 5.76 17.28
C ALA A 138 -7.08 6.24 16.24
N SER A 139 -6.72 6.15 14.96
CA SER A 139 -7.68 6.31 13.88
C SER A 139 -8.93 5.51 14.23
N GLN A 140 -10.07 6.18 14.38
CA GLN A 140 -11.34 5.52 14.73
C GLN A 140 -12.00 4.90 13.49
N LEU A 141 -11.26 4.79 12.38
CA LEU A 141 -11.72 4.15 11.16
C LEU A 141 -11.84 2.65 11.42
N SER A 142 -13.05 2.13 11.23
CA SER A 142 -13.32 0.71 11.31
C SER A 142 -12.79 -0.02 10.08
N ASN A 143 -12.34 -1.26 10.28
CA ASN A 143 -12.00 -2.13 9.15
C ASN A 143 -13.23 -2.39 8.28
N ILE A 144 -13.03 -2.36 6.97
CA ILE A 144 -14.09 -2.69 6.01
C ILE A 144 -14.43 -4.18 6.18
N PRO A 145 -15.73 -4.54 6.25
CA PRO A 145 -16.12 -5.95 6.32
C PRO A 145 -15.66 -6.69 5.07
N ARG A 146 -15.17 -7.92 5.25
CA ARG A 146 -14.76 -8.76 4.13
C ARG A 146 -15.99 -9.17 3.33
N LEU A 147 -15.98 -8.89 2.03
CA LEU A 147 -17.02 -9.34 1.11
C LEU A 147 -16.55 -10.61 0.40
N PRO A 148 -17.09 -11.81 0.75
CA PRO A 148 -16.69 -13.05 0.11
C PRO A 148 -17.25 -13.12 -1.32
N ARG A 149 -16.37 -12.98 -2.31
CA ARG A 149 -16.65 -13.27 -3.72
C ARG A 149 -15.48 -14.05 -4.33
N ARG A 150 -15.80 -15.05 -5.16
CA ARG A 150 -14.78 -15.79 -5.92
C ARG A 150 -14.11 -14.84 -6.90
N SER A 151 -12.79 -14.83 -6.89
CA SER A 151 -11.99 -14.12 -7.90
C SER A 151 -11.99 -14.89 -9.22
N SER A 152 -11.85 -14.18 -10.34
CA SER A 152 -11.67 -14.80 -11.65
C SER A 152 -10.37 -15.61 -11.69
N SER A 153 -10.33 -16.62 -12.55
CA SER A 153 -9.13 -17.42 -12.83
C SER A 153 -7.98 -16.53 -13.33
N GLU A 154 -8.31 -15.49 -14.09
CA GLU A 154 -7.41 -14.50 -14.65
C GLU A 154 -6.75 -13.69 -13.54
N ALA A 155 -7.52 -13.18 -12.59
CA ALA A 155 -6.97 -12.42 -11.47
C ALA A 155 -6.07 -13.29 -10.57
N GLN A 156 -6.40 -14.57 -10.40
CA GLN A 156 -5.55 -15.53 -9.70
C GLN A 156 -4.24 -15.79 -10.46
N LYS A 157 -4.32 -15.98 -11.78
CA LYS A 157 -3.16 -16.15 -12.67
C LYS A 157 -2.22 -14.94 -12.59
N LEU A 158 -2.75 -13.72 -12.65
CA LEU A 158 -1.97 -12.49 -12.52
C LEU A 158 -1.29 -12.39 -11.15
N ARG A 159 -2.00 -12.70 -10.06
CA ARG A 159 -1.37 -12.71 -8.73
C ARG A 159 -0.24 -13.73 -8.64
N ASN A 160 -0.44 -14.92 -9.19
CA ASN A 160 0.59 -15.96 -9.25
C ASN A 160 1.79 -15.50 -10.10
N GLU A 161 1.57 -14.81 -11.20
CA GLU A 161 2.63 -14.23 -12.05
C GLU A 161 3.52 -13.27 -11.27
N PHE A 162 2.93 -12.33 -10.52
CA PHE A 162 3.68 -11.43 -9.62
C PHE A 162 4.43 -12.20 -8.54
N ALA A 163 3.77 -13.20 -7.93
CA ALA A 163 4.35 -13.99 -6.86
C ALA A 163 5.56 -14.80 -7.34
N GLU A 164 5.47 -15.40 -8.53
CA GLU A 164 6.59 -16.10 -9.18
C GLU A 164 7.72 -15.14 -9.53
N TYR A 165 7.41 -13.98 -10.12
CA TYR A 165 8.41 -12.97 -10.44
C TYR A 165 9.24 -12.56 -9.22
N PHE A 166 8.61 -12.36 -8.05
CA PHE A 166 9.33 -12.01 -6.84
C PHE A 166 10.29 -13.10 -6.32
N CYS A 167 10.19 -14.33 -6.84
CA CYS A 167 11.12 -15.42 -6.53
C CYS A 167 12.16 -15.65 -7.65
N THR A 168 12.21 -14.78 -8.65
CA THR A 168 13.24 -14.83 -9.71
C THR A 168 14.46 -13.97 -9.33
N PRO A 169 15.65 -14.23 -9.90
CA PRO A 169 16.83 -13.39 -9.68
C PRO A 169 16.62 -11.90 -10.00
N GLN A 170 15.72 -11.58 -10.94
CA GLN A 170 15.39 -10.21 -11.33
C GLN A 170 14.44 -9.51 -10.34
N GLY A 171 13.58 -10.28 -9.67
CA GLY A 171 12.52 -9.74 -8.81
C GLY A 171 12.74 -9.92 -7.31
N GLU A 172 13.65 -10.80 -6.91
CA GLU A 172 13.89 -11.14 -5.52
C GLU A 172 14.68 -10.08 -4.75
N LEU A 173 14.51 -10.09 -3.43
CA LEU A 173 15.36 -9.37 -2.49
C LEU A 173 16.02 -10.39 -1.56
N HIS A 174 17.30 -10.18 -1.25
CA HIS A 174 18.08 -11.13 -0.46
C HIS A 174 17.47 -11.41 0.93
N PHE A 175 16.80 -10.44 1.55
CA PHE A 175 16.21 -10.58 2.89
C PHE A 175 14.76 -11.10 2.92
N GLN A 176 14.07 -11.20 1.78
CA GLN A 176 12.60 -11.40 1.78
C GLN A 176 12.17 -12.78 2.30
N TYR A 177 13.01 -13.81 2.15
CA TYR A 177 12.72 -15.17 2.59
C TYR A 177 12.73 -15.30 4.12
N ASN A 178 13.26 -14.30 4.81
CA ASN A 178 13.30 -14.24 6.27
C ASN A 178 12.06 -13.58 6.91
N LYS A 179 11.10 -13.12 6.10
CA LYS A 179 9.92 -12.33 6.53
C LYS A 179 8.63 -13.13 6.66
#